data_AF-A0A434TA84-F1
#
_entry.id   AF-A0A434TA84-F1
#
_cell.length_a   1.000
_cell.length_b   1.000
_cell.length_c   1.000
_cell.angle_alpha   90.00
_cell.angle_beta   90.00
_cell.angle_gamma   90.00
#
_symmetry.space_group_name_H-M   'P 1'
#
loop_
_entity.id
_entity.type
_entity.pdbx_description
1 polymer ?
#
loop_
_entity_poly.entity_id
_entity_poly.type
_entity_poly.pdbx_seq_one_letter_code
_entity_poly.pdbx_strand_id
1 'polypeptide(L)'
;HALLPGRSYILRTETDQVSATVTELKYRVNVNDFAHEAAKSLEMNEVGICNLSTRSPIAFDNFAENRTTGAFILIDRISNATVGAGMILHSLRRAENIHWQSLDVGKRGRSDLKNQRPAVFWFTGLSGS
;
A
#
# COMPACT_ATOMS: atom_id res chain seq x y z
N HIS A 1 19.31 14.35 -5.70
CA HIS A 1 19.51 13.82 -7.07
C HIS A 1 18.18 13.83 -7.78
N ALA A 2 18.17 14.07 -9.10
CA ALA A 2 16.98 13.88 -9.92
C ALA A 2 16.42 12.46 -9.75
N LEU A 3 15.10 12.35 -9.77
CA LEU A 3 14.41 11.08 -9.84
C LEU A 3 14.43 10.59 -11.29
N LEU A 4 14.99 9.40 -11.50
CA LEU A 4 15.20 8.80 -12.81
C LEU A 4 14.38 7.52 -12.92
N PRO A 5 13.55 7.37 -13.97
CA PRO A 5 12.93 6.10 -14.30
C PRO A 5 13.96 4.98 -14.45
N GLY A 6 13.60 3.76 -14.01
CA GLY A 6 14.46 2.58 -14.07
C GLY A 6 15.46 2.43 -12.92
N ARG A 7 15.74 3.49 -12.14
CA ARG A 7 16.57 3.39 -10.94
C ARG A 7 15.77 2.82 -9.77
N SER A 8 16.41 1.95 -8.97
CA SER A 8 15.80 1.42 -7.76
C SER A 8 16.02 2.32 -6.54
N TYR A 9 14.95 2.50 -5.78
CA TYR A 9 14.84 3.28 -4.56
C TYR A 9 14.33 2.39 -3.42
N ILE A 10 14.43 2.87 -2.18
CA ILE A 10 13.62 2.36 -1.08
C ILE A 10 12.35 3.20 -1.04
N LEU A 11 11.20 2.57 -1.21
CA LEU A 11 9.90 3.16 -0.91
C LEU A 11 9.58 2.83 0.54
N ARG A 12 9.36 3.87 1.35
CA ARG A 12 8.96 3.73 2.75
C ARG A 12 7.56 4.31 2.92
N THR A 13 6.62 3.47 3.34
CA THR A 13 5.29 3.87 3.81
C THR A 13 5.31 3.97 5.34
N GLU A 14 4.17 4.26 5.94
CA GLU A 14 4.04 4.27 7.40
C GLU A 14 4.36 2.91 8.03
N THR A 15 3.93 1.83 7.39
CA THR A 15 3.95 0.49 8.01
C THR A 15 5.07 -0.41 7.49
N ASP A 16 5.72 -0.05 6.37
CA ASP A 16 6.68 -0.92 5.71
C ASP A 16 7.71 -0.16 4.85
N GLN A 17 8.77 -0.85 4.46
CA GLN A 17 9.75 -0.38 3.51
C GLN A 17 10.12 -1.47 2.49
N VAL A 18 10.06 -1.13 1.21
CA VAL A 18 10.30 -2.06 0.11
C VAL A 18 11.19 -1.45 -0.95
N SER A 19 11.94 -2.29 -1.66
CA SER A 19 12.62 -1.83 -2.88
C SER A 19 11.58 -1.51 -3.96
N ALA A 20 11.65 -0.33 -4.55
CA ALA A 20 10.76 0.09 -5.62
C ALA A 20 11.54 0.70 -6.78
N THR A 21 10.91 0.73 -7.95
CA THR A 21 11.46 1.36 -9.15
C THR A 21 10.38 2.21 -9.79
N VAL A 22 10.74 3.42 -10.21
CA VAL A 22 9.86 4.26 -11.04
C VAL A 22 9.86 3.68 -12.45
N THR A 23 8.73 3.12 -12.88
CA THR A 23 8.66 2.44 -14.19
C THR A 23 8.34 3.41 -15.32
N GLU A 24 7.49 4.39 -15.06
CA GLU A 24 7.03 5.35 -16.05
C GLU A 24 6.73 6.69 -15.37
N LEU A 25 7.23 7.79 -15.94
CA LEU A 25 6.80 9.14 -15.59
C LEU A 25 5.78 9.58 -16.65
N LYS A 26 4.51 9.69 -16.27
CA LYS A 26 3.43 10.03 -17.20
C LYS A 26 3.53 11.48 -17.66
N TYR A 27 3.69 12.38 -16.69
CA TYR A 27 3.88 13.81 -16.91
C TYR A 27 4.40 14.49 -15.65
N ARG A 28 5.06 15.63 -15.86
CA ARG A 28 5.31 16.64 -14.82
C ARG A 28 4.13 17.60 -14.77
N VAL A 29 3.85 18.12 -13.59
CA VAL A 29 2.89 19.21 -13.39
C VAL A 29 3.68 20.49 -13.19
N ASN A 30 3.43 21.48 -14.05
CA ASN A 30 4.00 22.80 -13.87
C ASN A 30 3.31 23.48 -12.68
N VAL A 31 4.09 23.87 -11.67
CA VAL A 31 3.56 24.38 -10.40
C VAL A 31 2.92 25.76 -10.51
N ASN A 32 3.18 26.50 -11.59
CA ASN A 32 2.66 27.86 -11.77
C ASN A 32 1.26 27.87 -12.39
N ASP A 33 0.98 26.93 -13.30
CA ASP A 33 -0.26 26.91 -14.09
C ASP A 33 -0.98 25.55 -14.07
N PHE A 34 -0.43 24.55 -13.38
CA PHE A 34 -0.90 23.18 -13.30
C PHE A 34 -0.97 22.45 -14.66
N ALA A 35 -0.27 22.95 -15.68
CA ALA A 35 -0.20 22.30 -16.98
C ALA A 35 0.56 20.97 -16.89
N HIS A 36 0.10 19.98 -17.66
CA HIS A 36 0.79 18.70 -17.80
C HIS A 36 1.86 18.80 -18.89
N GLU A 37 3.10 18.51 -18.52
CA GLU A 37 4.25 18.60 -19.39
C GLU A 37 4.93 17.23 -19.54
N ALA A 38 5.34 16.90 -20.76
CA ALA A 38 6.12 15.69 -20.98
C ALA A 38 7.52 15.83 -20.33
N ALA A 39 7.88 14.87 -19.49
CA ALA A 39 9.15 14.86 -18.79
C ALA A 39 9.74 13.45 -18.76
N LYS A 40 11.08 13.36 -18.76
CA LYS A 40 11.81 12.08 -18.67
C LYS A 40 12.39 11.83 -17.27
N SER A 41 12.44 12.86 -16.44
CA SER A 41 12.91 12.84 -15.05
C SER A 41 12.18 13.92 -14.26
N LEU A 42 12.26 13.83 -12.94
CA LEU A 42 11.83 14.91 -12.05
C LEU A 42 13.05 15.45 -11.29
N GLU A 43 13.28 16.75 -11.42
CA GLU A 43 14.28 17.49 -10.66
C GLU A 43 13.78 17.84 -9.25
N MET A 44 14.67 18.41 -8.43
CA MET A 44 14.30 18.87 -7.09
C MET A 44 13.16 19.89 -7.17
N ASN A 45 12.16 19.73 -6.31
CA ASN A 45 10.95 20.56 -6.23
C ASN A 45 9.98 20.41 -7.41
N GLU A 46 10.19 19.45 -8.32
CA GLU A 46 9.21 19.13 -9.34
C GLU A 46 8.17 18.12 -8.86
N VAL A 47 6.96 18.23 -9.38
CA VAL A 47 5.84 17.35 -9.07
C VAL A 47 5.43 16.63 -10.35
N GLY A 48 5.11 15.34 -10.26
CA GLY A 48 4.66 14.59 -11.41
C GLY A 48 3.88 13.35 -11.04
N ILE A 49 3.23 12.77 -12.04
CA ILE A 49 2.51 11.51 -11.91
C ILE A 49 3.37 10.40 -12.50
N CYS A 50 3.66 9.39 -11.68
CA CYS A 50 4.48 8.25 -12.08
C CYS A 50 3.87 6.92 -11.64
N ASN A 51 4.31 5.87 -12.30
CA ASN A 51 4.03 4.49 -11.92
C ASN A 51 5.21 3.95 -11.11
N LEU A 52 4.89 3.26 -10.02
CA LEU A 52 5.86 2.59 -9.16
C LEU A 52 5.66 1.08 -9.23
N SER A 53 6.76 0.35 -9.39
CA SER A 53 6.80 -1.10 -9.21
C SER A 53 7.53 -1.42 -7.92
N THR A 54 6.89 -2.19 -7.05
CA THR A 54 7.48 -2.66 -5.79
C THR A 54 7.96 -4.10 -5.95
N ARG A 55 9.07 -4.44 -5.28
CA ARG A 55 9.66 -5.79 -5.32
C ARG A 55 8.81 -6.83 -4.60
N SER A 56 8.09 -6.43 -3.56
CA SER A 56 7.10 -7.24 -2.85
C SER A 56 5.78 -6.50 -2.76
N PRO A 57 4.65 -7.22 -2.55
CA PRO A 57 3.38 -6.59 -2.24
C PRO A 57 3.50 -5.68 -1.02
N ILE A 58 2.78 -4.57 -1.03
CA ILE A 58 2.65 -3.66 0.11
C ILE A 58 1.16 -3.40 0.39
N ALA A 59 0.81 -3.20 1.65
CA ALA A 59 -0.47 -2.66 2.03
C ALA A 59 -0.44 -1.13 1.86
N PHE A 60 -1.50 -0.57 1.27
CA PHE A 60 -1.67 0.86 1.10
C PHE A 60 -3.13 1.22 0.94
N ASP A 61 -3.44 2.49 1.21
CA ASP A 61 -4.74 3.10 0.92
C ASP A 61 -4.60 4.20 -0.14
N ASN A 62 -5.71 4.62 -0.72
CA ASN A 62 -5.74 5.87 -1.47
C ASN A 62 -5.48 7.03 -0.49
N PHE A 63 -4.53 7.90 -0.82
CA PHE A 63 -4.18 9.05 0.04
C PHE A 63 -5.38 9.96 0.34
N ALA A 64 -6.33 10.09 -0.59
CA ALA A 64 -7.54 10.86 -0.37
C ALA A 64 -8.45 10.28 0.73
N GLU A 65 -8.39 8.96 0.95
CA GLU A 65 -9.19 8.24 1.96
C GLU A 65 -8.43 8.13 3.28
N ASN A 66 -7.13 7.80 3.23
CA ASN A 66 -6.27 7.73 4.41
C ASN A 66 -4.88 8.31 4.12
N ARG A 67 -4.62 9.50 4.67
CA ARG A 67 -3.37 10.23 4.46
C ARG A 67 -2.16 9.54 5.10
N THR A 68 -2.36 8.75 6.15
CA THR A 68 -1.29 8.09 6.90
C THR A 68 -0.70 6.93 6.08
N THR A 69 -1.56 6.05 5.57
CA THR A 69 -1.17 4.83 4.84
C THR A 69 -1.14 5.02 3.32
N GLY A 70 -1.65 6.15 2.81
CA GLY A 70 -1.53 6.53 1.40
C GLY A 70 -0.34 7.44 1.09
N ALA A 71 0.47 7.82 2.09
CA ALA A 71 1.69 8.59 1.90
C ALA A 71 2.92 7.67 1.82
N PHE A 72 3.94 8.12 1.09
CA PHE A 72 5.24 7.46 1.09
C PHE A 72 6.38 8.44 0.83
N ILE A 73 7.60 7.99 1.12
CA ILE A 73 8.82 8.65 0.67
C ILE A 73 9.68 7.69 -0.16
N LEU A 74 10.47 8.25 -1.06
CA LEU A 74 11.51 7.56 -1.80
C LEU A 74 12.88 7.94 -1.24
N ILE A 75 13.69 6.94 -0.94
CA ILE A 75 15.02 7.08 -0.38
C ILE A 75 16.03 6.46 -1.35
N ASP A 76 17.11 7.17 -1.62
CA ASP A 76 18.22 6.63 -2.40
C ASP A 76 18.96 5.53 -1.64
N ARG A 77 19.21 4.40 -2.31
CA ARG A 77 19.83 3.23 -1.67
C ARG A 77 21.31 3.38 -1.34
N ILE A 78 22.01 4.33 -1.97
CA ILE A 78 23.46 4.51 -1.83
C ILE A 78 23.73 5.66 -0.84
N SER A 79 23.08 6.81 -1.06
CA SER A 79 23.32 8.00 -0.23
C SER A 79 22.41 8.09 0.99
N ASN A 80 21.37 7.25 1.09
CA ASN A 80 20.30 7.35 2.10
C ASN A 80 19.55 8.69 2.11
N ALA A 81 19.72 9.51 1.07
CA ALA A 81 19.00 10.76 0.93
C ALA A 81 17.53 10.51 0.57
N THR A 82 16.62 11.26 1.18
CA THR A 82 15.22 11.31 0.71
C THR A 82 15.20 12.04 -0.62
N VAL A 83 14.80 11.36 -1.69
CA VAL A 83 14.77 11.89 -3.07
C VAL A 83 13.40 12.39 -3.48
N GLY A 84 12.34 12.01 -2.75
CA GLY A 84 11.00 12.48 -3.01
C GLY A 84 10.00 12.02 -1.95
N ALA A 85 8.86 12.69 -1.92
CA ALA A 85 7.67 12.29 -1.16
C ALA A 85 6.50 12.17 -2.15
N GLY A 86 5.56 11.29 -1.85
CA GLY A 86 4.46 11.01 -2.77
C GLY A 86 3.18 10.55 -2.07
N MET A 87 2.11 10.56 -2.86
CA MET A 87 0.76 10.18 -2.48
C MET A 87 0.30 9.07 -3.41
N ILE A 88 -0.28 8.00 -2.86
CA ILE A 88 -0.76 6.86 -3.62
C ILE A 88 -2.19 7.14 -4.08
N LEU A 89 -2.42 7.02 -5.39
CA LEU A 89 -3.74 7.25 -5.99
C LEU A 89 -4.55 5.95 -6.11
N HIS A 90 -3.95 4.88 -6.65
CA HIS A 90 -4.60 3.58 -6.85
C HIS A 90 -3.61 2.48 -7.26
N SER A 91 -4.03 1.22 -7.15
CA SER A 91 -3.34 0.08 -7.75
C SER A 91 -3.43 0.11 -9.28
N LEU A 92 -2.30 -0.13 -9.95
CA LEU A 92 -2.27 -0.32 -11.42
C LEU A 92 -2.65 -1.75 -11.84
N ARG A 93 -2.63 -2.72 -10.91
CA ARG A 93 -3.20 -4.04 -11.15
C ARG A 93 -4.70 -3.96 -10.89
N ARG A 94 -5.52 -4.37 -11.86
CA ARG A 94 -6.88 -4.84 -11.54
C ARG A 94 -6.72 -6.05 -10.64
N ALA A 95 -7.20 -5.95 -9.41
CA ALA A 95 -7.17 -7.07 -8.48
C ALA A 95 -8.11 -8.16 -9.02
N GLU A 96 -7.59 -9.07 -9.83
CA GLU A 96 -8.35 -10.23 -10.32
C GLU A 96 -8.61 -11.27 -9.22
N ASN A 97 -8.13 -11.05 -8.00
CA ASN A 97 -8.19 -12.02 -6.91
C ASN A 97 -8.48 -11.43 -5.52
N ILE A 98 -9.23 -10.33 -5.44
CA ILE A 98 -9.92 -9.98 -4.18
C ILE A 98 -11.38 -10.34 -4.32
N HIS A 99 -11.65 -11.64 -4.39
CA HIS A 99 -12.95 -12.11 -3.94
C HIS A 99 -12.89 -12.01 -2.42
N TRP A 100 -13.71 -11.13 -1.83
CA TRP A 100 -14.14 -11.32 -0.46
C TRP A 100 -14.78 -12.70 -0.38
N GLN A 101 -14.00 -13.73 -0.04
CA GLN A 101 -14.59 -14.92 0.53
C GLN A 101 -15.07 -14.48 1.90
N SER A 102 -16.38 -14.29 2.01
CA SER A 102 -17.04 -14.31 3.31
C SER A 102 -16.81 -15.68 3.92
N LEU A 103 -15.67 -15.86 4.59
CA LEU A 103 -15.49 -16.88 5.60
C LEU A 103 -16.31 -16.48 6.84
N ASP A 104 -17.58 -16.13 6.63
CA ASP A 104 -18.54 -15.90 7.68
C ASP A 104 -19.04 -17.27 8.14
N VAL A 105 -18.11 -18.12 8.61
CA VAL A 105 -18.46 -19.33 9.33
C VAL A 105 -18.80 -18.90 10.75
N GLY A 106 -19.93 -18.21 10.87
CA GLY A 106 -20.57 -17.92 12.14
C GLY A 106 -20.92 -19.22 12.89
N LYS A 107 -21.33 -19.06 14.15
CA LYS A 107 -21.70 -20.18 15.04
C LYS A 107 -22.66 -21.18 14.38
N ARG A 108 -23.59 -20.69 13.55
CA ARG A 108 -24.57 -21.47 12.79
C ARG A 108 -23.96 -22.28 11.65
N GLY A 109 -23.11 -21.68 10.82
CA GLY A 109 -22.42 -22.39 9.75
C GLY A 109 -21.54 -23.53 10.26
N ARG A 110 -20.89 -23.34 11.42
CA ARG A 110 -20.07 -24.38 12.06
C ARG A 110 -20.90 -25.51 12.68
N SER A 111 -22.06 -25.20 13.26
CA SER A 111 -22.94 -26.20 13.87
C SER A 111 -23.55 -27.13 12.82
N ASP A 112 -23.96 -26.56 11.69
CA ASP A 112 -24.62 -27.29 10.61
C ASP A 112 -23.64 -28.25 9.93
N LEU A 113 -22.39 -27.82 9.68
CA LEU A 113 -21.32 -28.67 9.14
C LEU A 113 -20.94 -29.85 10.04
N LYS A 114 -21.14 -29.71 11.36
CA LYS A 114 -20.75 -30.71 12.36
C LYS A 114 -21.94 -31.49 12.91
N ASN A 115 -23.14 -31.25 12.35
CA ASN A 115 -24.41 -31.81 12.81
C ASN A 115 -24.57 -31.75 14.34
N GLN A 116 -24.13 -30.64 14.93
CA GLN A 116 -24.05 -30.45 16.38
C GLN A 116 -24.85 -29.21 16.78
N ARG A 117 -25.30 -29.14 18.03
CA ARG A 117 -25.92 -27.91 18.57
C ARG A 117 -24.84 -27.06 19.24
N PRO A 118 -24.71 -25.77 18.91
CA PRO A 118 -23.61 -24.98 19.42
C PRO A 118 -23.91 -24.48 20.84
N ALA A 119 -23.28 -25.09 21.84
CA ALA A 119 -23.43 -24.78 23.27
C ALA A 119 -22.15 -24.14 23.84
N VAL A 120 -22.29 -23.40 24.95
CA VAL A 120 -21.17 -22.90 25.76
C VAL A 120 -21.28 -23.60 27.11
N PHE A 121 -20.25 -24.34 27.51
CA PHE A 121 -20.14 -24.91 28.84
C PHE A 121 -19.27 -24.00 29.70
N TRP A 122 -19.87 -23.48 30.77
CA TRP A 122 -19.17 -22.67 31.76
C TRP A 122 -18.86 -23.58 32.95
N PHE A 123 -17.60 -23.98 33.09
CA PHE A 123 -17.16 -24.73 34.25
C PHE A 123 -16.82 -23.76 35.37
N THR A 124 -17.59 -23.83 36.46
CA THR A 124 -17.25 -23.19 37.73
C THR A 124 -17.12 -24.24 38.82
N GLY A 125 -16.07 -24.10 39.61
CA GLY A 125 -15.89 -24.80 40.88
C GLY A 125 -15.04 -23.94 41.79
N LEU A 126 -15.23 -24.09 43.11
CA LEU A 126 -14.24 -23.65 44.08
C LEU A 126 -12.99 -24.53 43.90
N SER A 127 -11.80 -23.92 43.83
CA SER A 127 -10.56 -24.68 43.81
C SER A 127 -10.42 -25.47 45.12
N GLY A 128 -10.45 -26.79 45.03
CA GLY A 128 -10.07 -27.69 46.13
C GLY A 128 -11.18 -28.05 47.12
N SER A 129 -11.73 -29.25 46.97
CA SER A 129 -12.28 -30.09 48.04
C SER A 129 -12.05 -31.55 47.69
#